data_AF-A0A8C5SAP3-F1
#
_entry.id   AF-A0A8C5SAP3-F1
#
_cell.length_a   1.000
_cell.length_b   1.000
_cell.length_c   1.000
_cell.angle_alpha   90.00
_cell.angle_beta   90.00
_cell.angle_gamma   90.00
#
_symmetry.space_group_name_H-M   'P 1'
#
loop_
_entity.id
_entity.type
_entity.pdbx_description
1 polymer ?
#
loop_
_entity_poly.entity_id
_entity_poly.type
_entity_poly.pdbx_seq_one_letter_code
_entity_poly.pdbx_strand_id
1 'polypeptide(L)'
;MLLITCFIFGLLGSLAWAGPHGRSVCPSGTFANRDRSQWYCYKFYEDMATFQEAEEECHYKWRGHLASFTRDKQAETIGAYINKENIENNHVWIGLQRENMVSTWSSCL
;
A
#
# COMPACT_ATOMS: atom_id res chain seq x y z
N MET A 1 -37.89 -37.65 -14.68
CA MET A 1 -36.74 -37.05 -15.39
C MET A 1 -36.67 -35.53 -15.19
N LEU A 2 -36.79 -35.05 -13.94
CA LEU A 2 -36.76 -33.62 -13.57
C LEU A 2 -35.59 -33.24 -12.65
N LEU A 3 -34.81 -34.24 -12.20
CA LEU A 3 -33.65 -34.03 -11.31
C LEU A 3 -32.34 -33.82 -12.06
N ILE A 4 -32.28 -34.17 -13.35
CA ILE A 4 -31.07 -34.08 -14.18
C ILE A 4 -30.88 -32.65 -14.74
N THR A 5 -31.96 -31.87 -14.89
CA THR A 5 -31.91 -30.52 -15.44
C THR A 5 -31.33 -29.49 -14.47
N CYS A 6 -31.54 -29.64 -13.16
CA CYS A 6 -31.01 -28.71 -12.15
C CYS A 6 -29.48 -28.77 -12.05
N PHE A 7 -28.89 -29.95 -12.24
CA PHE A 7 -27.43 -30.13 -12.17
C PHE A 7 -26.70 -29.43 -13.33
N ILE A 8 -27.30 -29.40 -14.53
CA ILE A 8 -26.65 -28.81 -15.71
C ILE A 8 -26.70 -27.27 -15.66
N PHE A 9 -27.80 -26.67 -15.20
CA PHE A 9 -27.87 -25.21 -15.03
C PHE A 9 -27.08 -24.70 -13.81
N GLY A 10 -26.95 -25.49 -12.74
CA GLY A 10 -26.10 -25.15 -11.59
C GLY A 10 -24.61 -25.15 -11.90
N LEU A 11 -24.14 -26.07 -12.76
CA LEU A 11 -22.73 -26.16 -13.17
C LEU A 11 -22.34 -25.13 -14.24
N LEU A 12 -23.25 -24.80 -15.17
CA LEU A 12 -22.97 -23.78 -16.20
C LEU A 12 -23.06 -22.34 -15.66
N GLY A 13 -23.88 -22.07 -14.65
CA GLY A 13 -24.01 -20.74 -14.03
C GLY A 13 -22.85 -20.36 -13.10
N SER A 14 -22.12 -21.34 -12.56
CA SER A 14 -21.02 -21.11 -11.62
C SER A 14 -19.67 -20.83 -12.29
N LEU A 15 -19.55 -21.05 -13.60
CA LEU A 15 -18.32 -20.80 -14.37
C LEU A 15 -18.19 -19.36 -14.90
N ALA A 16 -19.22 -18.53 -14.80
CA ALA A 16 -19.25 -17.22 -15.46
C ALA A 16 -18.80 -16.02 -14.59
N TRP A 17 -18.44 -16.21 -13.31
CA TRP A 17 -18.27 -15.08 -12.38
C TRP A 17 -16.85 -14.88 -11.83
N ALA A 18 -15.89 -15.74 -12.19
CA ALA A 18 -14.48 -15.49 -11.91
C ALA A 18 -13.84 -14.75 -13.10
N GLY A 19 -14.23 -13.49 -13.30
CA GLY A 19 -13.50 -12.60 -14.21
C GLY A 19 -12.02 -12.54 -13.80
N PRO A 20 -11.07 -12.43 -14.75
CA PRO A 20 -9.65 -12.44 -14.44
C PRO A 20 -9.33 -11.26 -13.52
N HIS A 21 -9.12 -11.55 -12.23
CA HIS A 21 -8.51 -10.61 -11.31
C HIS A 21 -7.06 -10.47 -11.76
N GLY A 22 -6.80 -9.52 -12.65
CA GLY A 22 -5.45 -9.15 -13.03
C GLY A 22 -4.70 -8.86 -11.73
N ARG A 23 -3.65 -9.64 -11.45
CA ARG A 23 -2.79 -9.41 -10.28
C ARG A 23 -2.29 -7.97 -10.35
N SER A 24 -2.80 -7.10 -9.48
CA SER A 24 -2.24 -5.77 -9.29
C SER A 24 -0.89 -5.92 -8.57
N VAL A 25 0.09 -5.13 -8.97
CA VAL A 25 1.44 -5.19 -8.37
C VAL A 25 1.39 -4.77 -6.90
N CYS A 26 0.51 -3.84 -6.57
CA CYS A 26 0.28 -3.37 -5.21
C CYS A 26 -1.08 -3.85 -4.67
N PRO A 27 -1.21 -4.03 -3.34
CA PRO A 27 -2.50 -4.30 -2.70
C PRO A 27 -3.53 -3.22 -3.01
N SER A 28 -4.80 -3.61 -3.02
CA SER A 28 -5.92 -2.67 -3.22
C SER A 28 -5.89 -1.53 -2.20
N GLY A 29 -6.21 -0.32 -2.66
CA GLY A 29 -6.27 0.87 -1.81
C GLY A 29 -4.91 1.50 -1.48
N THR A 30 -3.83 1.02 -2.10
CA THR A 30 -2.50 1.62 -2.02
C THR A 30 -2.15 2.39 -3.30
N PHE A 31 -1.28 3.38 -3.18
CA PHE A 31 -0.70 4.13 -4.30
C PHE A 31 0.54 3.41 -4.82
N ALA A 32 0.48 2.94 -6.06
CA ALA A 32 1.59 2.25 -6.71
C ALA A 32 2.51 3.27 -7.38
N ASN A 33 3.78 3.30 -6.98
CA ASN A 33 4.82 4.09 -7.62
C ASN A 33 5.93 3.17 -8.15
N ARG A 34 6.29 3.35 -9.42
CA ARG A 34 7.37 2.59 -10.04
C ARG A 34 8.64 3.41 -10.07
N ASP A 35 9.68 2.88 -9.45
CA ASP A 35 10.99 3.51 -9.36
C ASP A 35 12.02 2.60 -10.07
N ARG A 36 12.45 3.01 -11.28
CA ARG A 36 13.21 2.15 -12.21
C ARG A 36 12.44 0.85 -12.51
N SER A 37 12.91 -0.27 -11.99
CA SER A 37 12.35 -1.61 -12.17
C SER A 37 11.66 -2.14 -10.91
N GLN A 38 11.65 -1.37 -9.82
CA GLN A 38 11.03 -1.75 -8.56
C GLN A 38 9.71 -1.02 -8.38
N TRP A 39 8.74 -1.71 -7.80
CA TRP A 39 7.44 -1.15 -7.44
C TRP A 39 7.39 -0.94 -5.94
N TYR A 40 6.91 0.23 -5.55
CA TYR A 40 6.70 0.62 -4.17
C TYR A 40 5.21 0.94 -4.00
N CYS A 41 4.65 0.50 -2.89
CA CYS A 41 3.24 0.65 -2.59
C CYS A 41 3.11 1.51 -1.33
N TYR A 42 2.38 2.62 -1.43
CA TYR A 42 2.25 3.60 -0.36
C TYR A 42 0.80 3.68 0.11
N LYS A 43 0.59 3.93 1.40
CA LYS A 43 -0.74 4.19 1.96
C LYS A 43 -0.66 5.39 2.89
N PHE A 44 -1.48 6.40 2.61
CA PHE A 44 -1.70 7.51 3.54
C PHE A 44 -2.76 7.12 4.59
N TYR A 45 -2.55 7.59 5.81
CA TYR A 45 -3.45 7.47 6.95
C TYR A 45 -3.70 8.87 7.53
N GLU A 46 -4.96 9.19 7.77
CA GLU A 46 -5.39 10.47 8.34
C GLU A 46 -5.33 10.48 9.87
N ASP A 47 -5.38 9.30 10.50
CA ASP A 47 -5.38 9.16 11.95
C ASP A 47 -4.08 9.70 12.57
N MET A 48 -4.23 10.55 13.57
CA MET A 48 -3.12 11.08 14.35
C MET A 48 -2.54 10.00 15.25
N ALA A 49 -1.23 9.78 15.14
CA ALA A 49 -0.49 8.80 15.92
C ALA A 49 0.90 9.36 16.31
N THR A 50 1.47 8.83 17.38
CA THR A 50 2.91 9.01 17.62
C THR A 50 3.71 8.29 16.53
N PHE A 51 4.98 8.67 16.37
CA PHE A 51 5.87 8.02 15.40
C PHE A 51 5.93 6.49 15.60
N GLN A 52 6.03 6.03 16.86
CA GLN A 52 6.11 4.62 17.18
C GLN A 52 4.82 3.88 16.82
N GLU A 53 3.66 4.43 17.18
CA GLU A 53 2.36 3.83 16.85
C GLU A 53 2.16 3.75 15.33
N ALA A 54 2.57 4.77 14.58
CA ALA A 54 2.47 4.78 13.12
C ALA A 54 3.37 3.72 12.46
N GLU A 55 4.61 3.56 12.94
CA GLU A 55 5.53 2.51 12.47
C GLU A 55 5.01 1.11 12.79
N GLU A 56 4.50 0.89 14.00
CA GLU A 56 3.87 -0.37 14.41
C GLU A 56 2.66 -0.71 13.53
N GLU A 57 1.81 0.29 13.23
CA GLU A 57 0.67 0.09 12.34
C GLU A 57 1.11 -0.34 10.93
N CYS A 58 2.12 0.32 10.36
CA CYS A 58 2.69 -0.07 9.06
C CYS A 58 3.20 -1.52 9.07
N HIS A 59 3.88 -1.92 10.15
CA HIS A 59 4.36 -3.27 10.36
C HIS A 59 3.23 -4.30 10.43
N TYR A 60 2.19 -4.03 11.23
CA TYR A 60 1.11 -4.99 11.47
C TYR A 60 0.14 -5.11 10.28
N LYS A 61 -0.27 -3.99 9.68
CA LYS A 61 -1.27 -3.98 8.61
C LYS A 61 -0.69 -4.36 7.24
N TRP A 62 0.53 -3.89 6.94
CA TRP A 62 1.09 -4.01 5.59
C TRP A 62 2.35 -4.88 5.52
N ARG A 63 2.88 -5.34 6.66
CA ARG A 63 4.22 -5.95 6.72
C ARG A 63 5.27 -5.02 6.10
N GLY A 64 5.07 -3.71 6.27
CA GLY A 64 5.92 -2.65 5.76
C GLY A 64 6.38 -1.72 6.87
N HIS A 65 6.89 -0.56 6.47
CA HIS A 65 7.45 0.47 7.35
C HIS A 65 6.88 1.84 6.95
N LEU A 66 7.08 2.85 7.81
CA LEU A 66 6.89 4.23 7.39
C LEU A 66 7.70 4.53 6.12
N ALA A 67 7.15 5.40 5.27
CA ALA A 67 7.72 5.66 3.96
C ALA A 67 9.18 6.14 4.04
N SER A 68 10.05 5.50 3.26
CA SER A 68 11.43 5.94 3.04
C SER A 68 11.61 6.30 1.57
N PHE A 69 12.48 7.28 1.31
CA PHE A 69 12.77 7.74 -0.04
C PHE A 69 14.26 7.67 -0.31
N THR A 70 14.64 7.01 -1.40
CA THR A 70 16.05 6.93 -1.82
C THR A 70 16.40 7.91 -2.93
N ARG A 71 15.38 8.57 -3.51
CA ARG A 71 15.52 9.49 -4.65
C ARG A 71 14.52 10.63 -4.58
N ASP A 72 14.94 11.81 -5.00
CA ASP A 72 14.09 13.02 -5.00
C ASP A 72 12.81 12.84 -5.81
N LYS A 73 12.90 12.17 -6.97
CA LYS A 73 11.72 11.87 -7.81
C LYS A 73 10.66 11.04 -7.06
N GLN A 74 11.10 10.13 -6.19
CA GLN A 74 10.19 9.32 -5.39
C GLN A 74 9.50 10.21 -4.35
N ALA A 75 10.26 11.05 -3.65
CA ALA A 75 9.74 12.00 -2.68
C ALA A 75 8.77 13.02 -3.32
N GLU A 76 9.08 13.54 -4.51
CA GLU A 76 8.20 14.46 -5.26
C GLU A 76 6.87 13.79 -5.63
N THR A 77 6.94 12.57 -6.18
CA THR A 77 5.74 11.81 -6.59
C THR A 77 4.85 11.49 -5.40
N ILE A 78 5.45 11.06 -4.28
CA ILE A 78 4.71 10.73 -3.06
C ILE A 78 4.21 11.99 -2.35
N GLY A 79 4.95 13.09 -2.39
CA GLY A 79 4.50 14.39 -1.91
C GLY A 79 3.25 14.88 -2.65
N ALA A 80 3.21 14.73 -3.98
CA ALA A 80 2.02 15.05 -4.77
C ALA A 80 0.81 14.17 -4.43
N TYR A 81 1.04 12.87 -4.16
CA TYR A 81 0.01 11.95 -3.67
C TYR A 81 -0.51 12.38 -2.29
N ILE A 82 0.39 12.67 -1.34
CA ILE A 82 0.02 13.12 0.01
C ILE A 82 -0.77 14.43 -0.05
N ASN A 83 -0.35 15.42 -0.83
CA ASN A 83 -1.06 16.70 -0.97
C ASN A 83 -2.51 16.53 -1.47
N LYS A 84 -2.80 15.45 -2.18
CA LYS A 84 -4.15 15.14 -2.66
C LYS A 84 -5.00 14.47 -1.57
N GLU A 85 -4.41 13.57 -0.78
CA GLU A 85 -5.14 12.78 0.22
C GLU A 85 -5.22 13.48 1.59
N ASN A 86 -4.21 14.27 1.96
CA ASN A 86 -4.12 14.98 3.23
C ASN A 86 -4.88 16.32 3.17
N ILE A 87 -6.21 16.23 3.16
CA ILE A 87 -7.11 17.39 3.02
C ILE A 87 -6.89 18.41 4.14
N GLU A 88 -6.55 17.95 5.35
CA GLU A 88 -6.32 18.79 6.53
C GLU A 88 -4.94 19.46 6.53
N ASN A 89 -4.04 19.11 5.60
CA ASN A 89 -2.66 19.61 5.53
C ASN A 89 -1.87 19.42 6.83
N ASN A 90 -2.10 18.33 7.55
CA ASN A 90 -1.34 17.97 8.75
C ASN A 90 0.08 17.52 8.37
N HIS A 91 1.02 17.54 9.33
CA HIS A 91 2.33 16.93 9.12
C HIS A 91 2.20 15.41 9.04
N VAL A 92 2.99 14.76 8.19
CA VAL A 92 2.94 13.32 7.94
C VAL A 92 4.24 12.69 8.39
N TRP A 93 4.16 11.60 9.16
CA TRP A 93 5.33 10.83 9.55
C TRP A 93 5.94 10.10 8.34
N ILE A 94 7.28 10.10 8.28
CA ILE A 94 8.08 9.31 7.34
C ILE A 94 9.15 8.56 8.13
N GLY A 95 9.70 7.48 7.57
CA GLY A 95 10.61 6.56 8.26
C GLY A 95 12.03 7.09 8.48
N LEU A 96 12.22 8.41 8.62
CA LEU A 96 13.51 9.02 8.95
C LEU A 96 13.58 9.30 10.45
N GLN A 97 14.26 8.43 11.18
CA GLN A 97 14.55 8.64 12.60
C GLN A 97 16.06 8.85 12.80
N ARG A 98 16.41 9.87 13.59
CA ARG A 98 17.80 10.06 14.05
C ARG A 98 17.91 9.56 15.47
N GLU A 99 18.55 8.42 15.68
CA GLU A 99 18.98 8.01 17.01
C GLU A 99 20.30 8.70 17.38
N ASN A 100 20.33 9.38 18.52
CA ASN A 100 21.53 9.80 19.27
C ASN A 100 22.73 10.33 18.45
N MET A 101 22.67 11.55 17.89
CA MET A 101 23.81 12.33 17.33
C MET A 101 24.83 11.60 16.43
N VAL A 102 24.53 10.37 15.99
CA VAL A 102 25.30 9.58 15.05
C VAL A 102 24.30 9.13 14.02
N SER A 103 24.25 9.89 12.93
CA SER A 103 23.47 9.56 11.74
C SER A 103 24.01 8.26 11.12
N THR A 104 23.53 7.13 11.62
CA THR A 104 23.68 5.84 10.96
C THR A 104 22.46 5.63 10.06
N TRP A 105 22.72 5.55 8.76
CA TRP A 105 21.71 5.23 7.76
C TRP A 105 21.27 3.78 7.92
N SER A 106 20.06 3.52 8.39
CA SER A 106 19.39 2.25 8.20
C SER A 106 18.64 2.31 6.86
N SER A 107 19.22 1.70 5.83
CA SER A 107 18.55 1.42 4.56
C SER A 107 18.30 -0.08 4.48
N CYS A 108 17.05 -0.52 4.36
CA CYS A 108 16.75 -1.87 3.89
C CYS A 108 15.53 -1.87 2.97
N LEU A 109 15.67 -2.65 1.90
CA LEU A 109 14.75 -2.92 0.80
C LEU A 109 13.42 -3.51 1.25
#